data_AF-A0A917W2H9-F1
#
_entry.id   AF-A0A917W2H9-F1
#
_cell.length_a   1.000
_cell.length_b   1.000
_cell.length_c   1.000
_cell.angle_alpha   90.00
_cell.angle_beta   90.00
_cell.angle_gamma   90.00
#
_symmetry.space_group_name_H-M   'P 1'
#
loop_
_entity.id
_entity.type
_entity.pdbx_description
1 polymer ?
#
loop_
_entity_poly.entity_id
_entity_poly.type
_entity_poly.pdbx_seq_one_letter_code
_entity_poly.pdbx_strand_id
1 'polypeptide(L)'
;MVSPNLFNTFHFTVLHFPIALIVVSFLCDLIASFMKKSKWNGILKKAGFITLVSCAVMGIVTCLAGLVAAISLNLLGTIGGHATKGIEFTIYVTLLAIVRLAFAKAKKIDIGDNLFYLVFSLIGAILAFTLFKVYRYPHWGVLQFTVPLIFIGFLADLSAIIWRAKSWAKSLQEIGYTFLILGTVAIIATVITGYTRAAEMPALAHAAQPVKYDPAALHLHEVLGVITMIAYIIISVVRSYFHFQFEAKDLLKGKAVYIVGAVVCFALISVASHFGGTVALFPELFGK
;
A
#
# COMPACT_ATOMS: atom_id res chain seq x y z
N MET A 1 -26.48 -17.60 2.80
CA MET A 1 -25.14 -16.96 2.87
C MET A 1 -25.14 -15.80 1.88
N VAL A 2 -24.83 -14.57 2.32
CA VAL A 2 -24.77 -13.42 1.41
C VAL A 2 -23.54 -13.61 0.51
N SER A 3 -23.72 -13.67 -0.81
CA SER A 3 -22.58 -13.85 -1.73
C SER A 3 -21.61 -12.68 -1.59
N PRO A 4 -20.29 -12.90 -1.67
CA PRO A 4 -19.33 -11.80 -1.76
C PRO A 4 -19.73 -10.90 -2.92
N ASN A 5 -20.10 -9.65 -2.64
CA ASN A 5 -20.28 -8.63 -3.67
C ASN A 5 -19.05 -7.71 -3.66
N LEU A 6 -18.88 -6.93 -4.73
CA LEU A 6 -17.75 -6.02 -4.91
C LEU A 6 -17.53 -5.09 -3.70
N PHE A 7 -18.62 -4.66 -3.05
CA PHE A 7 -18.58 -3.77 -1.89
C PHE A 7 -18.06 -4.46 -0.62
N ASN A 8 -18.38 -5.75 -0.43
CA ASN A 8 -17.84 -6.57 0.68
C ASN A 8 -16.34 -6.81 0.54
N THR A 9 -15.82 -6.81 -0.69
CA THR A 9 -14.39 -7.03 -0.96
C THR A 9 -13.58 -5.73 -1.02
N PHE A 10 -14.22 -4.58 -1.30
CA PHE A 10 -13.52 -3.32 -1.49
C PHE A 10 -12.74 -2.85 -0.26
N HIS A 11 -13.30 -3.04 0.95
CA HIS A 11 -12.59 -2.74 2.20
C HIS A 11 -11.26 -3.49 2.28
N PHE A 12 -11.24 -4.78 1.92
CA PHE A 12 -10.03 -5.59 1.91
C PHE A 12 -9.00 -5.12 0.88
N THR A 13 -9.45 -4.56 -0.25
CA THR A 13 -8.55 -3.96 -1.24
C THR A 13 -7.86 -2.71 -0.69
N VAL A 14 -8.58 -1.86 0.06
CA VAL A 14 -8.07 -0.56 0.49
C VAL A 14 -7.40 -0.56 1.87
N LEU A 15 -7.63 -1.57 2.72
CA LEU A 15 -7.11 -1.61 4.10
C LEU A 15 -5.57 -1.58 4.17
N HIS A 16 -4.89 -1.99 3.11
CA HIS A 16 -3.43 -2.02 3.04
C HIS A 16 -2.82 -0.61 2.95
N PHE A 17 -3.57 0.33 2.38
CA PHE A 17 -3.08 1.67 2.07
C PHE A 17 -2.71 2.46 3.33
N PRO A 18 -3.59 2.64 4.33
CA PRO A 18 -3.26 3.48 5.47
C PRO A 18 -2.03 2.95 6.23
N ILE A 19 -1.88 1.62 6.31
CA ILE A 19 -0.77 0.97 7.00
C ILE A 19 0.56 1.24 6.28
N ALA A 20 0.64 0.93 4.98
CA ALA A 20 1.88 1.13 4.25
C ALA A 20 2.24 2.61 4.09
N LEU A 21 1.24 3.47 3.84
CA LEU A 21 1.50 4.86 3.51
C LEU A 21 1.98 5.70 4.70
N ILE A 22 1.54 5.41 5.94
CA ILE A 22 2.12 6.09 7.12
C ILE A 22 3.57 5.67 7.33
N VAL A 23 3.91 4.40 7.10
CA VAL A 23 5.27 3.87 7.25
C VAL A 23 6.19 4.48 6.19
N VAL A 24 5.76 4.47 4.93
CA VAL A 24 6.52 5.07 3.82
C VAL A 24 6.70 6.57 4.05
N SER A 25 5.65 7.28 4.53
CA SER A 25 5.77 8.69 4.88
C SER A 25 6.87 8.93 5.90
N PHE A 26 6.82 8.19 7.01
CA PHE A 26 7.80 8.30 8.09
C PHE A 26 9.21 8.02 7.57
N LEU A 27 9.41 6.94 6.81
CA LEU A 27 10.73 6.56 6.30
C LEU A 27 11.27 7.60 5.31
N CYS A 28 10.45 8.13 4.41
CA CYS A 28 10.86 9.19 3.50
C CYS A 28 11.32 10.43 4.25
N ASP A 29 10.56 10.88 5.24
CA ASP A 29 10.89 12.06 6.04
C ASP A 29 12.13 11.83 6.93
N LEU A 30 12.24 10.65 7.54
CA LEU A 30 13.39 10.25 8.35
C LEU A 30 14.67 10.26 7.50
N ILE A 31 14.66 9.59 6.35
CA ILE A 31 15.82 9.56 5.45
C ILE A 31 16.13 10.98 4.94
N ALA A 32 15.11 11.77 4.59
CA ALA A 32 15.30 13.16 4.17
C ALA A 32 16.02 13.99 5.24
N SER A 33 15.72 13.77 6.53
CA SER A 33 16.34 14.49 7.65
C SER A 33 17.86 14.30 7.72
N PHE A 34 18.38 13.15 7.25
CA PHE A 34 19.80 12.85 7.15
C PHE A 34 20.43 13.33 5.83
N MET A 35 19.63 13.53 4.78
CA MET A 35 20.11 13.83 3.43
C MET A 35 20.08 15.33 3.05
N LYS A 36 20.15 16.27 4.02
CA LYS A 36 19.90 17.71 3.80
C LYS A 36 20.62 18.37 2.62
N LYS A 37 21.83 17.92 2.28
CA LYS A 37 22.65 18.48 1.17
C LYS A 37 22.43 17.76 -0.17
N SER A 38 21.63 16.71 -0.21
CA SER A 38 21.39 15.90 -1.40
C SER A 38 20.20 16.41 -2.20
N LYS A 39 20.26 16.28 -3.53
CA LYS A 39 19.10 16.48 -4.42
C LYS A 39 17.89 15.61 -4.03
N TRP A 40 18.15 14.49 -3.35
CA TRP A 40 17.13 13.56 -2.87
C TRP A 40 16.31 14.09 -1.71
N ASN A 41 16.81 15.05 -0.91
CA ASN A 41 16.06 15.60 0.22
C ASN A 41 14.70 16.17 -0.22
N GLY A 42 14.69 17.03 -1.24
CA GLY A 42 13.45 17.63 -1.74
C GLY A 42 12.49 16.62 -2.36
N ILE A 43 13.00 15.53 -2.96
CA ILE A 43 12.17 14.45 -3.52
C ILE A 43 11.54 13.64 -2.39
N LEU A 44 12.34 13.23 -1.40
CA LEU A 44 11.88 12.44 -0.25
C LEU A 44 10.87 13.21 0.61
N LYS A 45 11.09 14.51 0.88
CA LYS A 45 10.09 15.33 1.60
C LYS A 45 8.76 15.39 0.86
N LYS A 46 8.78 15.55 -0.48
CA LYS A 46 7.56 15.51 -1.30
C LYS A 46 6.90 14.14 -1.29
N ALA A 47 7.69 13.07 -1.40
CA ALA A 47 7.20 11.69 -1.31
C ALA A 47 6.49 11.46 0.03
N GLY A 48 7.16 11.82 1.14
CA GLY A 48 6.62 11.74 2.49
C GLY A 48 5.30 12.50 2.62
N PHE A 49 5.26 13.75 2.17
CA PHE A 49 4.05 14.57 2.18
C PHE A 49 2.90 13.90 1.40
N ILE A 50 3.16 13.45 0.17
CA ILE A 50 2.13 12.81 -0.68
C ILE A 50 1.62 11.54 -0.01
N THR A 51 2.51 10.68 0.48
CA THR A 51 2.11 9.43 1.13
C THR A 51 1.30 9.67 2.40
N LEU A 52 1.62 10.70 3.19
CA LEU A 52 0.82 11.04 4.36
C LEU A 52 -0.58 11.52 4.00
N VAL A 53 -0.70 12.41 3.01
CA VAL A 53 -2.01 12.90 2.57
C VAL A 53 -2.82 11.75 1.97
N SER A 54 -2.20 10.91 1.14
CA SER A 54 -2.82 9.69 0.63
C SER A 54 -3.19 8.72 1.75
N CYS A 55 -2.40 8.59 2.82
CA CYS A 55 -2.72 7.80 3.99
C CYS A 55 -4.00 8.28 4.67
N ALA A 56 -4.13 9.60 4.88
CA ALA A 56 -5.33 10.17 5.49
C ALA A 56 -6.59 9.93 4.62
N VAL A 57 -6.49 10.21 3.32
CA VAL A 57 -7.59 9.99 2.37
C VAL A 57 -7.99 8.51 2.31
N MET A 58 -7.01 7.62 2.15
CA MET A 58 -7.27 6.17 2.09
C MET A 58 -7.74 5.61 3.43
N GLY A 59 -7.36 6.20 4.57
CA GLY A 59 -7.88 5.85 5.89
C GLY A 59 -9.38 6.10 5.97
N ILE A 60 -9.81 7.30 5.56
CA ILE A 60 -11.23 7.67 5.48
C ILE A 60 -11.98 6.70 4.56
N VAL A 61 -11.46 6.45 3.35
CA VAL A 61 -12.06 5.51 2.38
C VAL A 61 -12.16 4.11 2.97
N THR A 62 -11.13 3.64 3.67
CA THR A 62 -11.08 2.31 4.30
C THR A 62 -12.13 2.18 5.40
N CYS A 63 -12.26 3.17 6.28
CA CYS A 63 -13.27 3.19 7.34
C CYS A 63 -14.68 3.21 6.75
N LEU A 64 -14.94 4.06 5.75
CA LEU A 64 -16.25 4.13 5.08
C LEU A 64 -16.59 2.81 4.39
N ALA A 65 -15.63 2.23 3.65
CA ALA A 65 -15.82 0.93 2.99
C ALA A 65 -16.11 -0.19 4.02
N GLY A 66 -15.43 -0.19 5.16
CA GLY A 66 -15.65 -1.16 6.23
C GLY A 66 -17.03 -1.03 6.87
N LEU A 67 -17.49 0.21 7.12
CA LEU A 67 -18.83 0.47 7.66
C LEU A 67 -19.93 0.07 6.68
N VAL A 68 -19.78 0.38 5.39
CA VAL A 68 -20.73 -0.02 4.34
C VAL A 68 -20.80 -1.55 4.25
N ALA A 69 -19.66 -2.24 4.25
CA ALA A 69 -19.62 -3.70 4.25
C ALA A 69 -20.33 -4.28 5.50
N ALA A 70 -20.07 -3.72 6.67
CA ALA A 70 -20.69 -4.17 7.91
C ALA A 70 -22.21 -3.96 7.95
N ILE A 71 -22.72 -2.85 7.41
CA ILE A 71 -24.16 -2.61 7.24
C ILE A 71 -24.74 -3.67 6.31
N SER A 72 -24.12 -3.89 5.15
CA SER A 72 -24.63 -4.82 4.13
C SER A 72 -24.63 -6.29 4.58
N LEU A 73 -23.76 -6.64 5.53
CA LEU A 73 -23.65 -7.97 6.12
C LEU A 73 -24.38 -8.10 7.47
N ASN A 74 -25.01 -7.03 7.95
CA ASN A 74 -25.64 -6.96 9.28
C ASN A 74 -24.68 -7.31 10.45
N LEU A 75 -23.44 -6.80 10.37
CA LEU A 75 -22.33 -7.07 11.31
C LEU A 75 -21.93 -5.87 12.17
N LEU A 76 -22.66 -4.75 12.12
CA LEU A 76 -22.29 -3.53 12.84
C LEU A 76 -22.02 -3.75 14.34
N GLY A 77 -22.87 -4.53 15.02
CA GLY A 77 -22.69 -4.85 16.43
C GLY A 77 -21.46 -5.70 16.73
N THR A 78 -21.01 -6.51 15.77
CA THR A 78 -19.84 -7.39 15.90
C THR A 78 -18.52 -6.65 15.68
N ILE A 79 -18.51 -5.65 14.79
CA ILE A 79 -17.26 -4.97 14.39
C ILE A 79 -16.93 -3.75 15.25
N GLY A 80 -17.76 -3.36 16.22
CA GLY A 80 -17.63 -2.10 16.96
C GLY A 80 -16.21 -1.82 17.45
N GLY A 81 -15.59 -2.78 18.15
CA GLY A 81 -14.22 -2.62 18.65
C GLY A 81 -13.14 -2.53 17.56
N HIS A 82 -13.32 -3.18 16.41
CA HIS A 82 -12.43 -3.07 15.26
C HIS A 82 -12.61 -1.73 14.54
N ALA A 83 -13.86 -1.32 14.34
CA ALA A 83 -14.22 -0.05 13.71
C ALA A 83 -13.67 1.14 14.51
N THR A 84 -13.82 1.14 15.83
CA THR A 84 -13.28 2.20 16.71
C THR A 84 -11.78 2.36 16.52
N LYS A 85 -11.00 1.28 16.53
CA LYS A 85 -9.54 1.33 16.31
C LYS A 85 -9.18 1.89 14.93
N GLY A 86 -9.91 1.48 13.89
CA GLY A 86 -9.72 2.00 12.53
C GLY A 86 -10.01 3.50 12.44
N ILE A 87 -11.08 3.96 13.10
CA ILE A 87 -11.47 5.37 13.16
C ILE A 87 -10.45 6.20 13.95
N GLU A 88 -10.02 5.74 15.12
CA GLU A 88 -8.99 6.40 15.95
C GLU A 88 -7.69 6.58 15.19
N PHE A 89 -7.21 5.51 14.53
CA PHE A 89 -6.03 5.57 13.68
C PHE A 89 -6.21 6.55 12.53
N THR A 90 -7.38 6.54 11.88
CA THR A 90 -7.70 7.46 10.77
C THR A 90 -7.72 8.91 11.22
N ILE A 91 -8.30 9.22 12.38
CA ILE A 91 -8.26 10.55 12.99
C ILE A 91 -6.80 10.96 13.23
N TYR A 92 -6.00 10.07 13.82
CA TYR A 92 -4.60 10.33 14.12
C TYR A 92 -3.80 10.74 12.87
N VAL A 93 -3.84 9.93 11.80
CA VAL A 93 -3.10 10.22 10.56
C VAL A 93 -3.67 11.44 9.83
N THR A 94 -4.98 11.69 9.96
CA THR A 94 -5.61 12.88 9.39
C THR A 94 -5.14 14.15 10.10
N LEU A 95 -5.04 14.14 11.44
CA LEU A 95 -4.49 15.26 12.20
C LEU A 95 -3.02 15.51 11.82
N LEU A 96 -2.20 14.47 11.66
CA LEU A 96 -0.82 14.62 11.19
C LEU A 96 -0.75 15.26 9.80
N ALA A 97 -1.62 14.85 8.88
CA ALA A 97 -1.71 15.43 7.54
C ALA A 97 -2.14 16.90 7.60
N ILE A 98 -3.16 17.23 8.39
CA ILE A 98 -3.66 18.60 8.57
C ILE A 98 -2.57 19.50 9.16
N VAL A 99 -1.87 19.06 10.21
CA VAL A 99 -0.78 19.84 10.82
C VAL A 99 0.31 20.12 9.81
N ARG A 100 0.82 19.11 9.11
CA ARG A 100 1.86 19.31 8.09
C ARG A 100 1.38 20.23 6.96
N LEU A 101 0.15 20.06 6.49
CA LEU A 101 -0.44 20.87 5.44
C LEU A 101 -0.67 22.33 5.88
N ALA A 102 -1.06 22.55 7.13
CA ALA A 102 -1.22 23.88 7.71
C ALA A 102 0.13 24.61 7.78
N PHE A 103 1.20 23.95 8.24
CA PHE A 103 2.55 24.54 8.22
C PHE A 103 3.03 24.82 6.78
N ALA A 104 2.83 23.87 5.86
CA ALA A 104 3.20 24.06 4.46
C ALA A 104 2.46 25.23 3.81
N LYS A 105 1.17 25.42 4.11
CA LYS A 105 0.36 26.51 3.52
C LYS A 105 0.56 27.85 4.22
N ALA A 106 0.47 27.90 5.54
CA ALA A 106 0.46 29.13 6.34
C ALA A 106 1.86 29.64 6.63
N LYS A 107 2.84 28.75 6.82
CA LYS A 107 4.23 29.11 7.15
C LYS A 107 5.20 28.90 6.00
N LYS A 108 4.77 28.27 4.90
CA LYS A 108 5.62 27.91 3.74
C LYS A 108 6.80 27.01 4.14
N ILE A 109 6.64 26.22 5.20
CA ILE A 109 7.65 25.31 5.74
C ILE A 109 7.07 23.90 5.74
N ASP A 110 7.81 22.95 5.19
CA ASP A 110 7.53 21.53 5.37
C ASP A 110 8.28 21.00 6.60
N ILE A 111 7.51 20.56 7.60
CA ILE A 111 7.97 20.08 8.90
C ILE A 111 8.30 18.58 8.92
N GLY A 112 8.27 17.87 7.79
CA GLY A 112 8.54 16.43 7.74
C GLY A 112 9.85 16.01 8.41
N ASP A 113 10.91 16.83 8.33
CA ASP A 113 12.21 16.60 8.94
C ASP A 113 12.38 17.19 10.36
N ASN A 114 11.30 17.71 10.96
CA ASN A 114 11.31 18.17 12.35
C ASN A 114 11.27 16.96 13.30
N LEU A 115 12.12 16.96 14.34
CA LEU A 115 12.22 15.84 15.28
C LEU A 115 10.89 15.49 15.96
N PHE A 116 10.14 16.49 16.45
CA PHE A 116 8.86 16.22 17.10
C PHE A 116 7.86 15.62 16.11
N TYR A 117 7.81 16.16 14.89
CA TYR A 117 6.96 15.64 13.83
C TYR A 117 7.32 14.18 13.49
N LEU A 118 8.61 13.86 13.36
CA LEU A 118 9.10 12.50 13.12
C LEU A 118 8.71 11.54 14.24
N VAL A 119 8.78 11.96 15.50
CA VAL A 119 8.33 11.14 16.65
C VAL A 119 6.85 10.82 16.55
N PHE A 120 5.99 11.80 16.25
CA PHE A 120 4.57 11.52 16.07
C PHE A 120 4.30 10.65 14.82
N SER A 121 5.02 10.88 13.71
CA SER A 121 4.89 10.02 12.53
C SER A 121 5.29 8.57 12.82
N LEU A 122 6.35 8.34 13.62
CA LEU A 122 6.77 7.03 14.09
C LEU A 122 5.69 6.37 14.98
N ILE A 123 5.07 7.11 15.89
CA ILE A 123 3.95 6.61 16.70
C ILE A 123 2.82 6.13 15.77
N GLY A 124 2.46 6.91 14.74
CA GLY A 124 1.50 6.49 13.72
C GLY A 124 1.89 5.19 13.02
N ALA A 125 3.15 5.06 12.61
CA ALA A 125 3.65 3.82 12.01
C ALA A 125 3.53 2.62 12.97
N ILE A 126 3.91 2.78 14.24
CA ILE A 126 3.80 1.72 15.26
C ILE A 126 2.32 1.35 15.53
N LEU A 127 1.43 2.34 15.59
CA LEU A 127 0.00 2.11 15.77
C LEU A 127 -0.58 1.29 14.62
N ALA A 128 -0.17 1.56 13.38
CA ALA A 128 -0.60 0.76 12.23
C ALA A 128 -0.20 -0.72 12.36
N PHE A 129 1.00 -1.03 12.84
CA PHE A 129 1.42 -2.43 13.04
C PHE A 129 0.70 -3.10 14.21
N THR A 130 0.50 -2.38 15.32
CA THR A 130 -0.04 -2.93 16.56
C THR A 130 -1.56 -3.10 16.52
N LEU A 131 -2.30 -2.10 16.03
CA LEU A 131 -3.77 -2.12 15.96
C LEU A 131 -4.29 -3.20 15.00
N PHE A 132 -3.56 -3.42 13.90
CA PHE A 132 -3.96 -4.36 12.84
C PHE A 132 -3.22 -5.71 12.91
N LYS A 133 -2.42 -5.94 13.95
CA LYS A 133 -1.68 -7.20 14.22
C LYS A 133 -0.86 -7.70 13.02
N VAL A 134 -0.34 -6.77 12.23
CA VAL A 134 0.39 -7.03 10.98
C VAL A 134 1.70 -7.78 11.24
N TYR A 135 2.24 -7.67 12.46
CA TYR A 135 3.45 -8.36 12.91
C TYR A 135 3.30 -9.89 13.06
N ARG A 136 2.07 -10.42 13.04
CA ARG A 136 1.83 -11.84 13.36
C ARG A 136 2.41 -12.79 12.30
N TYR A 137 2.45 -12.37 11.04
CA TYR A 137 3.04 -13.16 9.96
C TYR A 137 3.86 -12.26 9.04
N PRO A 138 5.11 -12.62 8.71
CA PRO A 138 5.95 -11.85 7.80
C PRO A 138 5.27 -11.57 6.45
N HIS A 139 4.54 -12.56 5.93
CA HIS A 139 3.78 -12.41 4.67
C HIS A 139 2.79 -11.26 4.72
N TRP A 140 1.99 -11.14 5.78
CA TRP A 140 1.04 -10.03 5.92
C TRP A 140 1.73 -8.70 6.16
N GLY A 141 2.88 -8.70 6.84
CA GLY A 141 3.72 -7.52 7.00
C GLY A 141 4.15 -6.92 5.66
N VAL A 142 4.73 -7.74 4.81
CA VAL A 142 5.26 -7.29 3.50
C VAL A 142 4.12 -7.01 2.52
N LEU A 143 3.05 -7.80 2.54
CA LEU A 143 1.88 -7.64 1.66
C LEU A 143 1.29 -6.24 1.72
N GLN A 144 1.30 -5.58 2.89
CA GLN A 144 0.77 -4.22 3.05
C GLN A 144 1.38 -3.23 2.06
N PHE A 145 2.64 -3.41 1.66
CA PHE A 145 3.38 -2.45 0.86
C PHE A 145 3.20 -2.62 -0.65
N THR A 146 2.72 -3.78 -1.10
CA THR A 146 2.64 -4.13 -2.52
C THR A 146 1.74 -3.17 -3.31
N VAL A 147 0.42 -3.25 -3.11
CA VAL A 147 -0.58 -2.44 -3.81
C VAL A 147 -0.40 -0.94 -3.55
N PRO A 148 -0.18 -0.46 -2.31
CA PRO A 148 -0.09 0.98 -2.06
C PRO A 148 1.11 1.64 -2.73
N LEU A 149 2.29 1.01 -2.74
CA LEU A 149 3.47 1.57 -3.41
C LEU A 149 3.24 1.65 -4.92
N ILE A 150 2.83 0.55 -5.54
CA ILE A 150 2.57 0.54 -6.99
C ILE A 150 1.49 1.55 -7.36
N PHE A 151 0.37 1.57 -6.63
CA PHE A 151 -0.75 2.43 -6.95
C PHE A 151 -0.41 3.91 -6.80
N ILE A 152 0.21 4.31 -5.69
CA ILE A 152 0.63 5.71 -5.50
C ILE A 152 1.73 6.08 -6.49
N GLY A 153 2.64 5.16 -6.81
CA GLY A 153 3.66 5.36 -7.84
C GLY A 153 3.06 5.62 -9.22
N PHE A 154 2.07 4.81 -9.60
CA PHE A 154 1.30 4.98 -10.84
C PHE A 154 0.55 6.31 -10.88
N LEU A 155 -0.13 6.70 -9.80
CA LEU A 155 -0.81 8.00 -9.71
C LEU A 155 0.17 9.17 -9.79
N ALA A 156 1.36 9.04 -9.20
CA ALA A 156 2.41 10.05 -9.33
C ALA A 156 2.89 10.19 -10.78
N ASP A 157 3.10 9.07 -11.48
CA ASP A 157 3.44 9.08 -12.91
C ASP A 157 2.32 9.69 -13.79
N LEU A 158 1.06 9.32 -13.56
CA LEU A 158 -0.09 9.93 -14.26
C LEU A 158 -0.16 11.44 -14.01
N SER A 159 0.01 11.85 -12.76
CA SER A 159 0.02 13.26 -12.37
C SER A 159 1.17 14.01 -13.06
N ALA A 160 2.35 13.41 -13.15
CA ALA A 160 3.49 13.99 -13.87
C ALA A 160 3.18 14.18 -15.37
N ILE A 161 2.38 13.31 -15.98
CA ILE A 161 1.96 13.44 -17.39
C ILE A 161 0.96 14.58 -17.54
N ILE A 162 -0.11 14.56 -16.75
CA ILE A 162 -1.21 15.54 -16.82
C ILE A 162 -0.65 16.95 -16.61
N TRP A 163 0.26 17.11 -15.64
CA TRP A 163 0.84 18.40 -15.28
C TRP A 163 2.29 18.57 -15.74
N ARG A 164 2.64 18.00 -16.90
CA ARG A 164 4.01 18.02 -17.47
C ARG A 164 4.69 19.39 -17.52
N ALA A 165 3.93 20.48 -17.63
CA ALA A 165 4.45 21.85 -17.69
C ALA A 165 4.82 22.43 -16.30
N LYS A 166 4.48 21.74 -15.21
CA LYS A 166 4.75 22.22 -13.85
C LYS A 166 6.14 21.78 -13.41
N SER A 167 6.83 22.66 -12.68
CA SER A 167 8.19 22.42 -12.17
C SER A 167 8.29 21.19 -11.24
N TRP A 168 7.19 20.78 -10.63
CA TRP A 168 7.13 19.60 -9.76
C TRP A 168 6.86 18.27 -10.49
N ALA A 169 6.53 18.29 -11.78
CA ALA A 169 6.24 17.07 -12.55
C ALA A 169 7.42 16.09 -12.54
N LYS A 170 8.66 16.60 -12.62
CA LYS A 170 9.87 15.78 -12.51
C LYS A 170 9.93 15.04 -11.18
N SER A 171 9.66 15.72 -10.05
CA SER A 171 9.66 15.05 -8.74
C SER A 171 8.62 13.94 -8.67
N LEU A 172 7.44 14.13 -9.26
CA LEU A 172 6.42 13.08 -9.31
C LEU A 172 6.84 11.88 -10.16
N GLN A 173 7.56 12.11 -11.25
CA GLN A 173 8.11 11.03 -12.08
C GLN A 173 9.19 10.22 -11.31
N GLU A 174 10.04 10.89 -10.54
CA GLU A 174 11.04 10.24 -9.68
C GLU A 174 10.37 9.41 -8.57
N ILE A 175 9.31 9.95 -7.96
CA ILE A 175 8.49 9.25 -6.96
C ILE A 175 7.81 8.04 -7.61
N GLY A 176 7.19 8.21 -8.78
CA GLY A 176 6.51 7.15 -9.52
C GLY A 176 7.45 5.99 -9.84
N TYR A 177 8.62 6.29 -10.38
CA TYR A 177 9.67 5.30 -10.62
C TYR A 177 10.12 4.60 -9.33
N THR A 178 10.46 5.37 -8.29
CA THR A 178 10.94 4.81 -7.03
C THR A 178 9.92 3.87 -6.41
N PHE A 179 8.64 4.26 -6.40
CA PHE A 179 7.58 3.47 -5.80
C PHE A 179 7.24 2.22 -6.61
N LEU A 180 7.38 2.26 -7.95
CA LEU A 180 7.31 1.05 -8.78
C LEU A 180 8.40 0.04 -8.38
N ILE A 181 9.64 0.49 -8.24
CA ILE A 181 10.76 -0.38 -7.86
C ILE A 181 10.54 -0.95 -6.46
N LEU A 182 10.22 -0.10 -5.48
CA LEU A 182 9.98 -0.55 -4.10
C LEU A 182 8.76 -1.47 -4.01
N GLY A 183 7.69 -1.19 -4.76
CA GLY A 183 6.52 -2.07 -4.83
C GLY A 183 6.85 -3.42 -5.46
N THR A 184 7.72 -3.46 -6.48
CA THR A 184 8.20 -4.71 -7.09
C THR A 184 9.04 -5.52 -6.11
N VAL A 185 9.93 -4.88 -5.36
CA VAL A 185 10.69 -5.53 -4.28
C VAL A 185 9.75 -6.09 -3.21
N ALA A 186 8.73 -5.32 -2.82
CA ALA A 186 7.71 -5.80 -1.88
C ALA A 186 6.96 -7.02 -2.44
N ILE A 187 6.59 -7.04 -3.72
CA ILE A 187 5.93 -8.19 -4.36
C ILE A 187 6.81 -9.44 -4.33
N ILE A 188 8.10 -9.31 -4.66
CA ILE A 188 9.06 -10.42 -4.59
C ILE A 188 9.10 -10.98 -3.17
N ALA A 189 9.26 -10.10 -2.18
CA ALA A 189 9.29 -10.51 -0.77
C ALA A 189 7.94 -11.11 -0.31
N THR A 190 6.81 -10.61 -0.81
CA THR A 190 5.48 -11.17 -0.54
C THR A 190 5.34 -12.59 -1.10
N VAL A 191 5.85 -12.86 -2.30
CA VAL A 191 5.84 -14.22 -2.88
C VAL A 191 6.73 -15.17 -2.07
N ILE A 192 7.95 -14.76 -1.74
CA ILE A 192 8.88 -15.57 -0.93
C ILE A 192 8.26 -15.91 0.43
N THR A 193 7.75 -14.90 1.14
CA THR A 193 7.10 -15.09 2.44
C THR A 193 5.75 -15.83 2.33
N GLY A 194 5.09 -15.76 1.18
CA GLY A 194 3.88 -16.51 0.86
C GLY A 194 4.16 -18.01 0.80
N TYR A 195 5.24 -18.42 0.13
CA TYR A 195 5.66 -19.83 0.10
C TYR A 195 6.00 -20.37 1.47
N THR A 196 6.72 -19.60 2.30
CA THR A 196 7.00 -20.03 3.68
C THR A 196 5.69 -20.23 4.46
N ARG A 197 4.69 -19.37 4.21
CA ARG A 197 3.40 -19.51 4.87
C ARG A 197 2.60 -20.70 4.37
N ALA A 198 2.58 -20.93 3.06
CA ALA A 198 1.89 -22.06 2.45
C ALA A 198 2.44 -23.40 2.93
N ALA A 199 3.77 -23.51 3.10
CA ALA A 199 4.42 -24.70 3.65
C ALA A 199 3.98 -25.04 5.09
N GLU A 200 3.59 -24.05 5.89
CA GLU A 200 3.06 -24.25 7.24
C GLU A 200 1.58 -24.68 7.25
N MET A 201 0.83 -24.43 6.17
CA MET A 201 -0.62 -24.64 6.14
C MET A 201 -1.05 -26.11 6.32
N PRO A 202 -0.37 -27.12 5.73
CA PRO A 202 -0.70 -28.52 5.98
C PRO A 202 -0.58 -28.89 7.47
N ALA A 203 0.49 -28.47 8.15
CA ALA A 203 0.65 -28.74 9.58
C ALA A 203 -0.46 -28.08 10.42
N LEU A 204 -0.88 -26.86 10.05
CA LEU A 204 -2.00 -26.15 10.69
C LEU A 204 -3.36 -26.79 10.39
N ALA A 205 -3.56 -27.33 9.20
CA ALA A 205 -4.78 -28.04 8.80
C ALA A 205 -4.94 -29.38 9.52
N HIS A 206 -3.84 -30.10 9.77
CA HIS A 206 -3.89 -31.34 10.55
C HIS A 206 -4.25 -31.08 12.02
N ALA A 207 -3.88 -29.91 12.56
CA ALA A 207 -4.21 -29.50 13.93
C ALA A 207 -5.66 -28.99 14.09
N ALA A 208 -6.34 -28.65 13.00
CA ALA A 208 -7.69 -28.09 13.01
C ALA A 208 -8.63 -28.95 12.16
N GLN A 209 -9.41 -29.82 12.79
CA GLN A 209 -10.46 -30.61 12.13
C GLN A 209 -11.81 -29.88 12.25
N PRO A 210 -12.52 -29.64 11.12
CA PRO A 210 -12.17 -29.97 9.74
C PRO A 210 -11.11 -29.03 9.13
N VAL A 211 -10.36 -29.53 8.14
CA VAL A 211 -9.40 -28.74 7.32
C VAL A 211 -10.09 -27.50 6.79
N LYS A 212 -9.55 -26.33 7.13
CA LYS A 212 -10.31 -25.09 6.98
C LYS A 212 -10.06 -24.36 5.66
N TYR A 213 -9.02 -24.66 4.88
CA TYR A 213 -8.72 -23.91 3.65
C TYR A 213 -8.95 -24.74 2.38
N ASP A 214 -9.18 -24.06 1.25
CA ASP A 214 -9.31 -24.68 -0.08
C ASP A 214 -7.92 -24.87 -0.73
N PRO A 215 -7.44 -26.13 -0.92
CA PRO A 215 -6.14 -26.40 -1.52
C PRO A 215 -6.02 -25.95 -2.98
N ALA A 216 -7.13 -25.98 -3.75
CA ALA A 216 -7.11 -25.54 -5.15
C ALA A 216 -6.96 -24.02 -5.24
N ALA A 217 -7.65 -23.28 -4.36
CA ALA A 217 -7.47 -21.84 -4.25
C ALA A 217 -6.04 -21.47 -3.82
N LEU A 218 -5.43 -22.24 -2.90
CA LEU A 218 -4.04 -22.03 -2.48
C LEU A 218 -3.08 -22.19 -3.65
N HIS A 219 -3.19 -23.30 -4.39
CA HIS A 219 -2.33 -23.54 -5.54
C HIS A 219 -2.48 -22.45 -6.61
N LEU A 220 -3.71 -22.03 -6.91
CA LEU A 220 -3.95 -20.97 -7.89
C LEU A 220 -3.41 -19.61 -7.42
N HIS A 221 -3.56 -19.29 -6.12
CA HIS A 221 -2.98 -18.09 -5.52
C HIS A 221 -1.45 -18.06 -5.64
N GLU A 222 -0.77 -19.18 -5.39
CA GLU A 222 0.69 -19.29 -5.53
C GLU A 222 1.13 -19.03 -6.97
N VAL A 223 0.50 -19.70 -7.95
CA VAL A 223 0.82 -19.53 -9.39
C VAL A 223 0.60 -18.09 -9.82
N LEU A 224 -0.53 -17.49 -9.45
CA LEU A 224 -0.84 -16.08 -9.78
C LEU A 224 0.10 -15.11 -9.06
N GLY A 225 0.58 -15.43 -7.86
CA GLY A 225 1.61 -14.69 -7.15
C GLY A 225 2.91 -14.62 -7.96
N VAL A 226 3.38 -15.76 -8.49
CA VAL A 226 4.58 -15.82 -9.34
C VAL A 226 4.39 -15.07 -10.64
N ILE A 227 3.24 -15.24 -11.32
CA ILE A 227 2.93 -14.51 -12.56
C ILE A 227 2.94 -13.00 -12.30
N THR A 228 2.32 -12.56 -11.20
CA THR A 228 2.31 -11.15 -10.79
C THR A 228 3.73 -10.65 -10.54
N MET A 229 4.55 -11.40 -9.81
CA MET A 229 5.96 -11.06 -9.57
C MET A 229 6.74 -10.88 -10.87
N ILE A 230 6.64 -11.83 -11.80
CA ILE A 230 7.33 -11.75 -13.10
C ILE A 230 6.86 -10.53 -13.89
N ALA A 231 5.55 -10.26 -13.93
CA ALA A 231 5.00 -9.09 -14.61
C ALA A 231 5.55 -7.78 -14.03
N TYR A 232 5.62 -7.67 -12.69
CA TYR A 232 6.17 -6.48 -12.02
C TYR A 232 7.69 -6.32 -12.19
N ILE A 233 8.43 -7.43 -12.30
CA ILE A 233 9.85 -7.39 -12.68
C ILE A 233 10.00 -6.84 -14.10
N ILE A 234 9.24 -7.37 -15.07
CA ILE A 234 9.31 -6.96 -16.47
C ILE A 234 8.98 -5.47 -16.61
N ILE A 235 7.86 -5.01 -16.04
CA ILE A 235 7.48 -3.60 -16.13
C ILE A 235 8.48 -2.68 -15.41
N SER A 236 9.10 -3.13 -14.32
CA SER A 236 10.17 -2.39 -13.64
C SER A 236 11.42 -2.27 -14.50
N VAL A 237 11.81 -3.34 -15.19
CA VAL A 237 12.93 -3.32 -16.16
C VAL A 237 12.61 -2.36 -17.30
N VAL A 238 11.42 -2.46 -17.89
CA VAL A 238 10.97 -1.55 -18.96
C VAL A 238 10.97 -0.10 -18.48
N ARG A 239 10.41 0.18 -17.29
CA ARG A 239 10.39 1.53 -16.71
C ARG A 239 11.80 2.05 -16.44
N SER A 240 12.71 1.20 -15.94
CA SER A 240 14.11 1.53 -15.68
C SER A 240 14.84 1.89 -16.96
N TYR A 241 14.66 1.10 -18.03
CA TYR A 241 15.20 1.40 -19.36
C TYR A 241 14.79 2.81 -19.79
N PHE A 242 13.49 3.13 -19.74
CA PHE A 242 13.01 4.46 -20.12
C PHE A 242 13.47 5.57 -19.17
N HIS A 243 13.59 5.29 -17.87
CA HIS A 243 14.05 6.25 -16.87
C HIS A 243 15.52 6.64 -17.05
N PHE A 244 16.39 5.69 -17.42
CA PHE A 244 17.82 5.94 -17.60
C PHE A 244 18.21 6.36 -19.02
N GLN A 245 17.53 5.86 -20.06
CA GLN A 245 17.84 6.18 -21.46
C GLN A 245 17.34 7.56 -21.88
N PHE A 246 16.18 7.98 -21.38
CA PHE A 246 15.61 9.26 -21.73
C PHE A 246 15.77 10.19 -20.53
N GLU A 247 16.50 11.30 -20.71
CA GLU A 247 16.48 12.37 -19.72
C GLU A 247 15.02 12.71 -19.37
N ALA A 248 14.73 12.97 -18.09
CA ALA A 248 13.39 13.30 -17.57
C ALA A 248 12.68 14.49 -18.28
N LYS A 249 13.32 15.12 -19.27
CA LYS A 249 12.72 16.15 -20.14
C LYS A 249 11.76 15.54 -21.16
N ASP A 250 11.99 14.31 -21.61
CA ASP A 250 11.15 13.65 -22.63
C ASP A 250 10.03 12.84 -21.98
N LEU A 251 9.21 13.55 -21.18
CA LEU A 251 8.14 13.06 -20.30
C LEU A 251 7.05 12.21 -20.99
N LEU A 252 7.14 11.88 -22.28
CA LEU A 252 6.10 11.16 -23.02
C LEU A 252 6.59 9.86 -23.67
N LYS A 253 7.90 9.69 -23.88
CA LYS A 253 8.43 8.49 -24.56
C LYS A 253 8.35 7.26 -23.65
N GLY A 254 7.84 6.14 -24.19
CA GLY A 254 7.68 4.88 -23.47
C GLY A 254 6.50 4.81 -22.49
N LYS A 255 5.76 5.91 -22.28
CA LYS A 255 4.70 5.95 -21.27
C LYS A 255 3.45 5.17 -21.62
N ALA A 256 3.08 5.05 -22.90
CA ALA A 256 1.95 4.22 -23.30
C ALA A 256 2.18 2.74 -22.94
N VAL A 257 3.38 2.23 -23.24
CA VAL A 257 3.80 0.86 -22.88
C VAL A 257 3.77 0.67 -21.37
N TYR A 258 4.30 1.63 -20.61
CA TYR A 258 4.24 1.59 -19.15
C TYR A 258 2.81 1.65 -18.60
N ILE A 259 1.95 2.56 -19.07
CA ILE A 259 0.58 2.71 -18.56
C ILE A 259 -0.23 1.44 -18.85
N VAL A 260 -0.17 0.93 -20.09
CA VAL A 260 -0.87 -0.31 -20.47
C VAL A 260 -0.34 -1.47 -19.64
N GLY A 261 1.00 -1.60 -19.52
CA GLY A 261 1.62 -2.61 -18.67
C GLY A 261 1.17 -2.50 -17.21
N ALA A 262 1.09 -1.29 -16.66
CA ALA A 262 0.70 -1.04 -15.27
C ALA A 262 -0.76 -1.43 -15.04
N VAL A 263 -1.67 -1.10 -15.97
CA VAL A 263 -3.08 -1.51 -15.92
C VAL A 263 -3.21 -3.03 -15.94
N VAL A 264 -2.47 -3.72 -16.81
CA VAL A 264 -2.43 -5.19 -16.83
C VAL A 264 -1.90 -5.75 -15.51
N CYS A 265 -0.82 -5.17 -14.98
CA CYS A 265 -0.25 -5.58 -13.69
C CYS A 265 -1.22 -5.33 -12.51
N PHE A 266 -2.03 -4.26 -12.55
CA PHE A 266 -3.10 -4.02 -11.58
C PHE A 266 -4.21 -5.06 -11.66
N ALA A 267 -4.58 -5.48 -12.88
CA ALA A 267 -5.54 -6.57 -13.05
C ALA A 267 -4.98 -7.87 -12.45
N LEU A 268 -3.73 -8.22 -12.77
CA LEU A 268 -3.08 -9.43 -12.25
C LEU A 268 -3.01 -9.47 -10.72
N ILE A 269 -2.51 -8.41 -10.08
CA ILE A 269 -2.41 -8.37 -8.62
C ILE A 269 -3.80 -8.40 -7.97
N SER A 270 -4.82 -7.82 -8.60
CA SER A 270 -6.20 -7.87 -8.09
C SER A 270 -6.75 -9.30 -8.11
N VAL A 271 -6.53 -10.04 -9.20
CA VAL A 271 -6.93 -11.46 -9.28
C VAL A 271 -6.14 -12.32 -8.29
N ALA A 272 -4.82 -12.14 -8.19
CA ALA A 272 -4.00 -12.86 -7.21
C ALA A 272 -4.47 -12.60 -5.77
N SER A 273 -4.82 -11.34 -5.45
CA SER A 273 -5.33 -10.95 -4.14
C SER A 273 -6.71 -11.53 -3.84
N HIS A 274 -7.59 -11.63 -4.85
CA HIS A 274 -8.90 -12.27 -4.71
C HIS A 274 -8.76 -13.73 -4.26
N PHE A 275 -7.91 -14.52 -4.92
CA PHE A 275 -7.64 -15.89 -4.52
C PHE A 275 -6.91 -15.99 -3.17
N GLY A 276 -6.00 -15.05 -2.86
CA GLY A 276 -5.38 -15.00 -1.52
C GLY A 276 -6.42 -14.78 -0.41
N GLY A 277 -7.43 -13.96 -0.70
CA GLY A 277 -8.56 -13.74 0.20
C GLY A 277 -9.49 -14.95 0.35
N THR A 278 -9.58 -15.84 -0.65
CA THR A 278 -10.37 -17.07 -0.55
C THR A 278 -9.62 -18.19 0.19
N VAL A 279 -8.29 -18.16 0.17
CA VAL A 279 -7.41 -19.07 0.94
C VAL A 279 -7.44 -18.74 2.43
N ALA A 280 -7.49 -17.46 2.78
CA ALA A 280 -7.59 -17.02 4.16
C ALA A 280 -9.02 -17.21 4.68
N LEU A 281 -9.21 -18.08 5.67
CA LEU A 281 -10.40 -18.09 6.50
C LEU A 281 -10.47 -16.81 7.34
N PHE A 282 -11.01 -15.74 6.76
CA PHE A 282 -11.38 -14.54 7.50
C PHE A 282 -12.28 -14.79 8.74
N PRO A 283 -13.14 -15.83 8.83
CA PRO A 283 -14.01 -15.98 9.99
C PRO A 283 -13.31 -16.15 11.35
N GLU A 284 -12.07 -16.67 11.40
CA GLU A 284 -11.38 -16.94 12.68
C GLU A 284 -10.38 -15.85 13.08
N LEU A 285 -9.98 -14.96 12.16
CA LEU A 285 -9.10 -13.82 12.45
C LEU A 285 -9.78 -12.74 13.29
N PHE A 286 -11.11 -12.67 13.22
CA PHE A 286 -11.92 -11.75 14.01
C PHE A 286 -12.44 -12.37 15.31
N GLY A 287 -12.11 -13.63 15.58
CA GLY A 287 -12.56 -14.35 16.77
C GLY A 287 -14.06 -14.65 16.75
N LYS A 288 -14.43 -15.82 17.23
CA LYS A 288 -15.54 -15.88 18.17
C LYS A 288 -15.04 -15.38 19.52
#